data_AF-A0A336N4L5-F1
#
_entry.id   AF-A0A336N4L5-F1
#
_cell.length_a   1.000
_cell.length_b   1.000
_cell.length_c   1.000
_cell.angle_alpha   90.00
_cell.angle_beta   90.00
_cell.angle_gamma   90.00
#
_symmetry.space_group_name_H-M   'P 1'
#
loop_
_entity.id
_entity.type
_entity.pdbx_description
1 polymer ?
#
loop_
_entity_poly.entity_id
_entity_poly.type
_entity_poly.pdbx_seq_one_letter_code
_entity_poly.pdbx_strand_id
1 'polypeptide(L)' 'MTALSAQQRVNALAKLLGGSKITDAVLANAKEMLDAAA' A
#
# COMPACT_ATOMS: atom_id res chain seq x y z
N MET A 1 11.99 1.55 16.35
CA MET A 1 10.72 1.13 15.70
C MET A 1 10.43 2.13 14.60
N THR A 2 10.96 1.88 13.41
CA THR A 2 10.94 2.86 12.32
C THR A 2 9.50 3.03 11.83
N ALA A 3 8.96 4.24 11.98
CA ALA A 3 7.70 4.62 11.37
C ALA A 3 7.80 4.37 9.87
N LEU A 4 7.10 3.35 9.39
CA LEU A 4 7.11 2.98 7.98
C LEU A 4 6.63 4.22 7.20
N SER A 5 7.48 4.73 6.31
CA SER A 5 7.16 5.91 5.48
C SER A 5 5.91 5.63 4.65
N ALA A 6 5.13 6.67 4.30
CA ALA A 6 3.86 6.49 3.60
C ALA A 6 4.00 5.58 2.36
N GLN A 7 5.07 5.77 1.59
CA GLN A 7 5.40 4.94 0.43
C GLN A 7 5.65 3.46 0.77
N GLN A 8 6.32 3.19 1.90
CA GLN A 8 6.54 1.83 2.36
C GLN A 8 5.25 1.19 2.91
N ARG A 9 4.34 1.98 3.50
CA ARG A 9 3.01 1.47 3.88
C ARG A 9 2.16 1.15 2.67
N VAL A 10 2.15 2.00 1.63
CA VAL A 10 1.46 1.71 0.36
C VAL A 10 2.00 0.43 -0.26
N ASN A 11 3.32 0.24 -0.30
CA ASN A 11 3.92 -1.00 -0.80
C ASN A 11 3.60 -2.23 0.07
N ALA A 12 3.54 -2.08 1.39
CA ALA A 12 3.16 -3.15 2.30
C ALA A 12 1.69 -3.53 2.12
N LEU A 13 0.79 -2.54 2.01
CA LEU A 13 -0.62 -2.76 1.72
C LEU A 13 -0.80 -3.40 0.34
N ALA A 14 -0.11 -2.90 -0.68
CA ALA A 14 -0.20 -3.44 -2.03
C ALA A 14 0.31 -4.89 -2.11
N LYS A 15 1.35 -5.24 -1.33
CA LYS A 15 1.80 -6.63 -1.18
C LYS A 15 0.79 -7.51 -0.45
N LEU A 16 0.12 -6.97 0.56
CA LEU A 16 -0.93 -7.68 1.31
C LEU A 16 -2.18 -7.92 0.44
N LEU A 17 -2.58 -6.92 -0.35
CA LEU A 17 -3.78 -6.93 -1.20
C LEU A 17 -3.55 -7.68 -2.53
N GLY A 18 -2.38 -7.50 -3.15
CA GLY A 18 -2.07 -8.05 -4.48
C GLY A 18 -1.37 -9.41 -4.46
N GLY A 19 -0.97 -9.91 -3.28
CA GLY A 19 -0.27 -11.18 -3.15
C GLY A 19 0.93 -11.29 -4.10
N SER A 20 0.91 -12.28 -5.00
CA SER A 20 2.00 -12.60 -5.92
C SER A 20 2.13 -11.64 -7.12
N LYS A 21 1.14 -10.79 -7.41
CA LYS A 21 1.22 -9.79 -8.49
C LYS A 21 0.71 -8.43 -8.01
N ILE A 22 1.67 -7.53 -7.78
CA ILE A 22 1.36 -6.12 -7.61
C ILE A 22 1.01 -5.56 -8.99
N THR A 23 -0.24 -5.16 -9.17
CA THR A 23 -0.72 -4.46 -10.36
C THR A 23 -0.91 -2.98 -10.04
N ASP A 24 -0.93 -2.12 -11.07
CA ASP A 24 -1.14 -0.67 -10.89
C ASP A 24 -2.46 -0.36 -10.16
N ALA A 25 -3.50 -1.16 -10.41
CA ALA A 25 -4.78 -1.05 -9.70
C ALA A 25 -4.65 -1.30 -8.20
N VAL A 26 -3.81 -2.27 -7.79
CA VAL A 26 -3.57 -2.58 -6.37
C VAL A 26 -2.72 -1.48 -5.72
N LEU A 27 -1.75 -0.91 -6.43
CA LEU A 27 -0.97 0.23 -5.94
C LEU A 27 -1.84 1.47 -5.74
N ALA A 28 -2.73 1.77 -6.70
CA ALA A 28 -3.69 2.86 -6.59
C ALA A 28 -4.63 2.66 -5.40
N ASN A 29 -5.24 1.47 -5.29
CA ASN A 29 -6.14 1.14 -4.20
C ASN A 29 -5.44 1.18 -2.82
N ALA A 30 -4.22 0.66 -2.72
CA ALA A 30 -3.41 0.74 -1.49
C ALA A 30 -3.06 2.17 -1.09
N LYS A 31 -2.82 3.05 -2.07
CA LYS A 31 -2.56 4.47 -1.83
C LYS A 31 -3.82 5.18 -1.34
N GLU A 32 -4.96 4.96 -2.00
CA GLU A 32 -6.25 5.53 -1.60
C GLU A 32 -6.70 5.05 -0.22
N MET A 33 -6.53 3.78 0.12
CA MET A 33 -6.82 3.26 1.45
C MET A 33 -5.93 3.87 2.54
N LEU A 34 -4.66 4.16 2.22
CA LEU A 34 -3.75 4.80 3.17
C LEU A 34 -4.12 6.26 3.39
N ASP A 35 -4.50 6.96 2.32
CA ASP A 35 -4.96 8.35 2.36
C ASP A 35 -6.31 8.46 3.10
N ALA A 36 -7.23 7.52 2.90
CA ALA A 36 -8.52 7.46 3.59
C ALA A 36 -8.43 7.04 5.06
N ALA A 37 -7.32 6.42 5.47
CA ALA A 37 -7.06 6.03 6.86
C ALA A 37 -6.23 7.07 7.64
N ALA A 38 -5.83 8.17 7.00
CA ALA A 38 -5.14 9.30 7.61
C ALA A 38 -6.12 10.36 8.11
#